data_AF-A0A961IN52-F1
#
_entry.id   AF-A0A961IN52-F1
#
_cell.length_a   1.000
_cell.length_b   1.000
_cell.length_c   1.000
_cell.angle_alpha   90.00
_cell.angle_beta   90.00
_cell.angle_gamma   90.00
#
_symmetry.space_group_name_H-M   'P 1'
#
loop_
_entity.id
_entity.type
_entity.pdbx_description
1 polymer ?
#
loop_
_entity_poly.entity_id
_entity_poly.type
_entity_poly.pdbx_seq_one_letter_code
_entity_poly.pdbx_strand_id
1 'polypeptide(L)'
;MRLLFFLALLPGFWTCKRPAAPPPEIVQRYQADADRFCRAVLACMKADVEERLSNSPERRDMVTRRMDRDLCVENQYNLIGELSVDPRDAQAADYEPELYEAYGECSRVVAESTDCETLRGNYRDHPACRRLHGNPAGGS
;
A
#
# COMPACT_ATOMS: atom_id res chain seq x y z
N MET A 1 -57.93 7.41 -11.25
CA MET A 1 -57.72 6.00 -10.84
C MET A 1 -56.25 5.65 -11.04
N ARG A 2 -55.56 5.19 -9.97
CA ARG A 2 -54.25 4.48 -9.91
C ARG A 2 -53.05 5.24 -10.53
N LEU A 3 -52.17 5.92 -9.79
CA LEU A 3 -51.31 5.48 -8.67
C LEU A 3 -50.43 4.29 -9.07
N LEU A 4 -49.11 4.54 -9.19
CA LEU A 4 -47.92 3.70 -8.98
C LEU A 4 -46.74 4.43 -9.67
N PHE A 5 -46.01 5.35 -9.00
CA PHE A 5 -44.93 5.04 -8.07
C PHE A 5 -44.03 3.90 -8.58
N PHE A 6 -42.99 4.24 -9.33
CA PHE A 6 -41.74 3.47 -9.34
C PHE A 6 -40.57 4.43 -9.24
N LEU A 7 -40.28 4.78 -7.98
CA LEU A 7 -38.94 5.05 -7.50
C LEU A 7 -38.07 3.84 -7.89
N ALA A 8 -37.32 3.96 -8.98
CA ALA A 8 -36.12 3.18 -9.19
C ALA A 8 -34.91 4.04 -8.82
N LEU A 9 -34.86 4.44 -7.54
CA LEU A 9 -33.60 4.70 -6.85
C LEU A 9 -32.93 3.32 -6.71
N LEU A 10 -32.30 2.85 -7.79
CA LEU A 10 -31.39 1.73 -7.68
C LEU A 10 -30.22 2.20 -6.82
N PRO A 11 -29.95 1.51 -5.71
CA PRO A 11 -28.96 1.96 -4.77
C PRO A 11 -27.61 1.70 -5.43
N GLY A 12 -26.99 2.77 -5.92
CA GLY A 12 -25.55 2.84 -6.09
C GLY A 12 -24.93 2.79 -4.69
N PHE A 13 -25.03 1.64 -4.01
CA PHE A 13 -24.17 1.29 -2.91
C PHE A 13 -22.79 1.20 -3.52
N TRP A 14 -22.01 2.22 -3.20
CA TRP A 14 -20.56 2.23 -3.18
C TRP A 14 -20.07 0.87 -2.68
N THR A 15 -19.77 -0.06 -3.59
CA THR A 15 -18.98 -1.23 -3.23
C THR A 15 -17.57 -0.70 -3.05
N CYS A 16 -17.27 -0.17 -1.88
CA CYS A 16 -15.92 -0.19 -1.35
C CYS A 16 -15.54 -1.67 -1.31
N LYS A 17 -15.01 -2.21 -2.42
CA LYS A 17 -14.47 -3.56 -2.45
C LYS A 17 -13.36 -3.55 -1.42
N ARG A 18 -13.60 -4.22 -0.30
CA ARG A 18 -12.55 -4.51 0.66
C ARG A 18 -11.51 -5.33 -0.09
N PRO A 19 -10.21 -4.95 -0.08
CA PRO A 19 -9.20 -5.72 -0.79
C PRO A 19 -9.27 -7.17 -0.33
N ALA A 20 -9.07 -8.10 -1.28
CA ALA A 20 -9.04 -9.51 -0.95
C ALA A 20 -7.92 -9.74 0.07
N ALA A 21 -8.20 -10.54 1.11
CA ALA A 21 -7.18 -10.87 2.08
C ALA A 21 -6.07 -11.67 1.37
N PRO A 22 -4.79 -11.29 1.52
CA PRO A 22 -3.69 -12.01 0.89
C PRO A 22 -3.60 -13.45 1.42
N PRO A 23 -3.16 -14.43 0.59
CA PRO A 23 -2.96 -15.80 1.06
C PRO A 23 -1.95 -15.86 2.24
N PRO A 24 -2.20 -16.67 3.28
CA PRO A 24 -1.34 -16.71 4.49
C PRO A 24 0.13 -17.01 4.21
N GLU A 25 0.42 -17.83 3.20
CA GLU A 25 1.78 -18.20 2.79
C GLU A 25 2.57 -17.02 2.23
N ILE A 26 1.89 -16.07 1.56
CA ILE A 26 2.51 -14.85 1.02
C ILE A 26 2.79 -13.86 2.14
N VAL A 27 1.83 -13.69 3.06
CA VAL A 27 2.03 -12.86 4.26
C VAL A 27 3.24 -13.36 5.05
N GLN A 28 3.33 -14.67 5.30
CA GLN A 28 4.46 -15.27 6.02
C GLN A 28 5.79 -15.07 5.29
N ARG A 29 5.82 -15.22 3.96
CA ARG A 29 7.04 -15.05 3.17
C ARG A 29 7.59 -13.62 3.23
N TYR A 30 6.70 -12.61 3.21
CA TYR A 30 7.09 -11.21 3.04
C TYR A 30 6.96 -10.37 4.32
N GLN A 31 6.49 -10.94 5.44
CA GLN A 31 6.32 -10.22 6.71
C GLN A 31 7.61 -9.52 7.18
N ALA A 32 8.75 -10.21 7.11
CA ALA A 32 10.02 -9.63 7.54
C ALA A 32 10.44 -8.42 6.69
N ASP A 33 10.17 -8.47 5.39
CA ASP A 33 10.48 -7.39 4.45
C ASP A 33 9.54 -6.19 4.68
N ALA A 34 8.23 -6.45 4.83
CA ALA A 34 7.23 -5.43 5.17
C ALA A 34 7.57 -4.70 6.48
N ASP A 35 8.00 -5.45 7.49
CA ASP A 35 8.42 -4.91 8.79
C ASP A 35 9.65 -4.02 8.72
N ARG A 36 10.65 -4.42 7.92
CA ARG A 36 11.87 -3.64 7.72
C ARG A 36 11.58 -2.37 6.95
N PHE A 37 10.82 -2.48 5.86
CA PHE A 37 10.36 -1.36 5.06
C PHE A 37 9.62 -0.33 5.91
N CYS A 38 8.61 -0.76 6.68
CA CYS A 38 7.80 0.15 7.48
C CYS A 38 8.60 0.87 8.57
N ARG A 39 9.61 0.23 9.17
CA ARG A 39 10.50 0.91 10.14
C ARG A 39 11.31 2.01 9.46
N ALA A 40 11.90 1.73 8.30
CA ALA A 40 12.73 2.70 7.57
C ALA A 40 11.89 3.89 7.07
N VAL A 41 10.75 3.61 6.43
CA VAL A 41 9.86 4.64 5.88
C VAL A 41 9.26 5.51 6.97
N LEU A 42 8.76 4.93 8.07
CA LEU A 42 8.13 5.72 9.13
C LEU A 42 9.13 6.61 9.87
N ALA A 43 10.36 6.14 10.10
CA ALA A 43 11.41 6.98 10.66
C ALA A 43 11.65 8.20 9.76
N CYS A 44 11.76 7.97 8.45
CA CYS A 44 12.00 9.03 7.50
C CYS A 44 10.83 10.02 7.38
N MET A 45 9.60 9.51 7.24
CA MET A 45 8.42 10.36 7.14
C MET A 45 8.17 11.15 8.44
N LYS A 46 8.49 10.60 9.62
CA LYS A 46 8.36 11.32 10.90
C LYS A 46 9.32 12.50 10.94
N ALA A 47 10.57 12.31 10.54
CA ALA A 47 11.55 13.39 10.43
C ALA A 47 11.07 14.49 9.47
N ASP A 48 10.50 14.12 8.30
CA ASP A 48 9.93 15.10 7.37
C ASP A 48 8.77 15.90 7.96
N VAL A 49 7.88 15.21 8.68
CA VAL A 49 6.73 15.86 9.34
C VAL A 49 7.22 16.80 10.44
N GLU A 50 8.24 16.40 11.20
CA GLU A 50 8.86 17.23 12.23
C GLU A 50 9.46 18.51 11.66
N GLU A 51 10.17 18.42 10.54
CA GLU A 51 10.74 19.56 9.84
C GLU A 51 9.64 20.49 9.27
N ARG A 52 8.72 19.92 8.48
CA ARG A 52 7.67 20.68 7.77
C ARG A 52 6.67 21.34 8.71
N LEU A 53 6.42 20.75 9.87
CA LEU A 53 5.46 21.26 10.87
C LEU A 53 6.15 21.80 12.13
N SER A 54 7.42 22.19 12.02
CA SER A 54 8.20 22.80 13.11
C SER A 54 7.50 24.00 13.75
N ASN A 55 6.78 24.80 12.95
CA ASN A 55 6.01 25.97 13.40
C ASN A 55 4.58 25.65 13.89
N SER A 56 4.19 24.38 13.99
CA SER A 56 2.86 23.96 14.44
C SER A 56 2.92 22.66 15.25
N PRO A 57 3.44 22.71 16.50
CA PRO A 57 3.68 21.53 17.33
C PRO A 57 2.44 20.65 17.53
N GLU A 58 1.27 21.25 17.77
CA GLU A 58 0.03 20.49 17.95
C GLU A 58 -0.35 19.66 16.72
N ARG A 59 -0.19 20.24 15.52
CA ARG A 59 -0.48 19.55 14.26
C ARG A 59 0.56 18.48 13.96
N ARG A 60 1.84 18.76 14.21
CA ARG A 60 2.94 17.80 14.10
C ARG A 60 2.65 16.57 14.95
N ASP A 61 2.40 16.77 16.25
CA ASP A 61 2.17 15.70 17.20
C ASP A 61 0.91 14.90 16.88
N MET A 62 -0.12 15.55 16.32
CA MET A 62 -1.33 14.88 15.87
C MET A 62 -1.06 13.99 14.63
N VAL A 63 -0.22 14.42 13.70
CA VAL A 63 0.14 13.64 12.50
C VAL A 63 1.08 12.49 12.86
N THR A 64 2.16 12.76 13.60
CA THR A 64 3.15 11.75 13.97
C THR A 64 2.55 10.63 14.83
N ARG A 65 1.57 10.93 15.68
CA ARG A 65 0.83 9.91 16.46
C ARG A 65 -0.01 8.96 15.60
N ARG A 66 -0.43 9.37 14.40
CA ARG A 66 -1.17 8.51 13.46
C ARG A 66 -0.27 7.69 12.54
N MET A 67 1.03 7.97 12.57
CA MET A 67 2.03 7.23 11.81
C MET A 67 2.45 5.99 12.58
N ASP A 68 1.60 4.97 12.46
CA ASP A 68 1.74 3.68 13.13
C ASP A 68 2.42 2.65 12.23
N ARG A 69 3.30 1.85 12.82
CA ARG A 69 3.91 0.70 12.17
C ARG A 69 2.86 -0.31 11.75
N ASP A 70 1.88 -0.57 12.60
CA ASP A 70 0.91 -1.64 12.34
C ASP A 70 -0.01 -1.25 11.17
N LEU A 71 -0.39 0.02 11.07
CA LEU A 71 -1.11 0.56 9.90
C LEU A 71 -0.25 0.53 8.62
N CYS A 72 1.05 0.80 8.73
CA CYS A 72 1.95 0.66 7.59
C CYS A 72 2.02 -0.79 7.11
N VAL A 73 2.19 -1.74 8.03
CA VAL A 73 2.28 -3.17 7.72
C VAL A 73 0.96 -3.69 7.13
N GLU A 74 -0.18 -3.29 7.69
CA GLU A 74 -1.50 -3.61 7.13
C GLU A 74 -1.63 -3.11 5.69
N ASN A 75 -1.19 -1.89 5.39
CA ASN A 75 -1.19 -1.37 4.03
C ASN A 75 -0.24 -2.12 3.09
N GLN A 76 0.91 -2.60 3.59
CA GLN A 76 1.79 -3.47 2.81
C GLN A 76 1.10 -4.80 2.46
N TYR A 77 0.34 -5.38 3.40
CA TYR A 77 -0.43 -6.60 3.14
C TYR A 77 -1.59 -6.37 2.17
N ASN A 78 -2.25 -5.22 2.22
CA ASN A 78 -3.27 -4.86 1.24
C ASN A 78 -2.67 -4.77 -0.16
N LEU A 79 -1.50 -4.12 -0.31
CA LEU A 79 -0.77 -4.07 -1.59
C LEU A 79 -0.44 -5.48 -2.09
N ILE A 80 0.13 -6.33 -1.22
CA ILE A 80 0.42 -7.74 -1.54
C ILE A 80 -0.86 -8.49 -1.97
N GLY A 81 -1.99 -8.22 -1.32
CA GLY A 81 -3.30 -8.79 -1.66
C GLY A 81 -3.82 -8.31 -3.01
N GLU A 82 -3.61 -7.04 -3.35
CA GLU A 82 -3.94 -6.48 -4.67
C GLU A 82 -3.08 -7.09 -5.79
N LEU A 83 -1.80 -7.39 -5.50
CA LEU A 83 -0.91 -8.09 -6.44
C LEU A 83 -1.34 -9.54 -6.73
N SER A 84 -2.16 -10.17 -5.87
CA SER A 84 -2.71 -11.53 -6.09
C SER A 84 -3.98 -11.59 -6.94
N VAL A 85 -4.51 -10.45 -7.41
CA VAL A 85 -5.82 -10.41 -8.07
C VAL A 85 -5.66 -10.07 -9.56
N ASP A 86 -5.92 -11.02 -10.46
CA ASP A 86 -6.23 -10.68 -11.85
C ASP A 86 -7.55 -9.87 -11.86
N PRO A 87 -7.61 -8.67 -12.48
CA PRO A 87 -8.85 -7.91 -12.61
C PRO A 87 -10.01 -8.65 -13.32
N ARG A 88 -9.76 -9.81 -13.95
CA ARG A 88 -10.74 -10.63 -14.66
C ARG A 88 -11.24 -11.85 -13.90
N ASP A 89 -10.58 -12.29 -12.83
CA ASP A 89 -10.97 -13.49 -12.09
C ASP A 89 -11.03 -13.26 -10.57
N ALA A 90 -12.25 -13.32 -10.03
CA ALA A 90 -12.51 -13.25 -8.58
C ALA A 90 -12.18 -14.56 -7.83
N GLN A 91 -11.51 -15.51 -8.50
CA GLN A 91 -10.94 -16.69 -7.90
C GLN A 91 -9.43 -16.48 -7.81
N ALA A 92 -8.96 -16.15 -6.59
CA ALA A 92 -7.55 -16.06 -6.24
C ALA A 92 -6.79 -17.28 -6.75
N ALA A 93 -5.90 -17.13 -7.73
CA ALA A 93 -4.99 -18.22 -8.10
C ALA A 93 -3.84 -17.85 -9.04
N ASP A 94 -3.90 -16.75 -9.79
CA ASP A 94 -2.77 -16.39 -10.65
C ASP A 94 -1.73 -15.63 -9.81
N TYR A 95 -0.99 -16.41 -9.02
CA TYR A 95 0.26 -15.98 -8.41
C TYR A 95 1.14 -15.47 -9.55
N GLU A 96 1.48 -14.17 -9.52
CA GLU A 96 2.49 -13.57 -10.39
C GLU A 96 3.81 -13.49 -9.60
N PRO A 97 4.66 -14.55 -9.61
CA PRO A 97 5.88 -14.61 -8.81
C PRO A 97 6.75 -13.37 -8.95
N GLU A 98 6.77 -12.80 -10.15
CA GLU A 98 7.58 -11.64 -10.52
C GLU A 98 7.17 -10.37 -9.75
N LEU A 99 5.88 -10.18 -9.46
CA LEU A 99 5.40 -9.03 -8.70
C LEU A 99 5.73 -9.15 -7.21
N TYR A 100 5.65 -10.36 -6.67
CA TYR A 100 6.04 -10.64 -5.30
C TYR A 100 7.56 -10.58 -5.08
N GLU A 101 8.34 -11.03 -6.06
CA GLU A 101 9.79 -10.83 -6.06
C GLU A 101 10.15 -9.34 -6.15
N ALA A 102 9.47 -8.58 -7.00
CA ALA A 102 9.63 -7.12 -7.06
C ALA A 102 9.25 -6.45 -5.73
N TYR A 103 8.21 -6.93 -5.05
CA TYR A 103 7.83 -6.47 -3.71
C TYR A 103 8.97 -6.67 -2.71
N GLY A 104 9.48 -7.91 -2.61
CA GLY A 104 10.56 -8.22 -1.67
C GLY A 104 11.83 -7.42 -1.95
N GLU A 105 12.18 -7.29 -3.23
CA GLU A 105 13.34 -6.51 -3.66
C GLU A 105 13.19 -5.01 -3.35
N CYS A 106 12.05 -4.41 -3.69
CA CYS A 106 11.77 -3.02 -3.36
C CYS A 106 11.83 -2.79 -1.86
N SER A 107 11.16 -3.64 -1.08
CA SER A 107 11.08 -3.53 0.37
C SER A 107 12.47 -3.57 1.02
N ARG A 108 13.35 -4.45 0.52
CA ARG A 108 14.73 -4.58 0.99
C ARG A 108 15.57 -3.37 0.63
N VAL A 109 15.59 -2.96 -0.63
CA VAL A 109 16.40 -1.83 -1.11
C VAL A 109 16.02 -0.51 -0.43
N VAL A 110 14.74 -0.30 -0.13
CA VAL A 110 14.26 0.87 0.62
C VAL A 110 14.63 0.76 2.11
N ALA A 111 14.53 -0.42 2.70
CA ALA A 111 14.88 -0.63 4.09
C ALA A 111 16.39 -0.55 4.38
N GLU A 112 17.22 -0.86 3.39
CA GLU A 112 18.69 -0.81 3.47
C GLU A 112 19.27 0.56 3.12
N SER A 113 18.44 1.53 2.71
CA SER A 113 18.88 2.90 2.47
C SER A 113 19.49 3.56 3.71
N THR A 114 20.59 4.26 3.51
CA THR A 114 21.39 4.88 4.59
C THR A 114 20.77 6.14 5.18
N ASP A 115 19.97 6.84 4.39
CA ASP A 115 19.37 8.11 4.74
C ASP A 115 18.05 8.32 4.00
N CYS A 116 17.32 9.35 4.41
CA CYS A 116 16.01 9.69 3.88
C CYS A 116 15.99 10.07 2.40
N GLU A 117 17.01 10.75 1.91
CA GLU A 117 17.07 11.18 0.52
C GLU A 117 17.27 9.96 -0.38
N THR A 118 18.22 9.11 -0.02
CA THR A 118 18.49 7.84 -0.68
C THR A 118 17.27 6.91 -0.63
N LEU A 119 16.58 6.85 0.52
CA LEU A 119 15.35 6.07 0.67
C LEU A 119 14.26 6.50 -0.31
N ARG A 120 13.98 7.81 -0.40
CA ARG A 120 12.99 8.35 -1.34
C ARG A 120 13.40 8.13 -2.79
N GLY A 121 14.68 8.31 -3.11
CA GLY A 121 15.23 8.03 -4.43
C GLY A 121 15.05 6.56 -4.81
N ASN A 122 15.42 5.64 -3.94
CA ASN A 122 15.23 4.20 -4.13
C ASN A 122 13.76 3.85 -4.32
N TYR A 123 12.87 4.34 -3.46
CA TYR A 123 11.44 4.07 -3.58
C TYR A 123 10.85 4.59 -4.91
N ARG A 124 11.30 5.76 -5.39
CA ARG A 124 10.82 6.36 -6.64
C ARG A 124 11.41 5.71 -7.89
N ASP A 125 12.71 5.44 -7.88
CA ASP A 125 13.48 5.20 -9.11
C ASP A 125 13.90 3.73 -9.28
N HIS A 126 13.96 2.95 -8.19
CA HIS A 126 14.40 1.56 -8.27
C HIS A 126 13.45 0.73 -9.15
N PRO A 127 13.96 -0.08 -10.10
CA PRO A 127 13.11 -0.83 -11.03
C PRO A 127 12.05 -1.70 -10.35
N ALA A 128 12.42 -2.36 -9.25
CA ALA A 128 11.49 -3.19 -8.48
C ALA A 128 10.34 -2.37 -7.88
N CYS A 129 10.64 -1.18 -7.33
CA CYS A 129 9.62 -0.30 -6.76
C CYS A 129 8.71 0.30 -7.84
N ARG A 130 9.30 0.75 -8.96
CA ARG A 130 8.53 1.27 -10.09
C ARG A 130 7.57 0.25 -10.67
N ARG A 131 7.93 -1.04 -10.67
CA ARG A 131 7.05 -2.13 -11.12
C ARG A 131 5.80 -2.26 -10.25
N LEU A 132 5.87 -1.92 -8.96
CA LEU A 132 4.72 -1.92 -8.04
C LEU A 132 3.83 -0.68 -8.20
N HIS A 133 4.41 0.46 -8.60
CA HIS A 133 3.68 1.70 -8.87
C HIS A 133 3.12 1.79 -10.30
N GLY A 134 3.70 1.03 -11.22
CA GLY A 134 3.22 0.84 -12.58
C GLY A 134 1.97 -0.02 -12.56
N ASN A 135 0.84 0.65 -12.70
CA ASN A 135 -0.52 0.10 -12.82
C ASN A 135 -0.56 -1.29 -13.51
N PRO A 136 -0.92 -2.40 -12.82
CA PRO A 136 -1.12 -3.70 -13.48
C PRO A 136 -2.35 -3.71 -14.42
N ALA A 137 -3.17 -2.64 -14.41
CA ALA A 137 -4.34 -2.47 -15.28
C ALA A 137 -4.19 -1.37 -16.35
N GLY A 138 -3.00 -0.77 -16.51
CA GLY A 138 -2.76 0.36 -17.42
C GLY A 138 -1.88 -0.03 -18.61
N GLY A 139 -2.37 -0.95 -19.44
CA GLY A 139 -1.79 -1.24 -20.75
C GLY A 139 -1.85 -0.03 -21.66
N SER A 140 -0.82 0.07 -22.50
CA SER A 140 -0.49 1.09 -23.49
C SER A 140 -1.64 1.64 -24.34
#